data_AF-A0A511QYD7-F1
#
_entry.id   AF-A0A511QYD7-F1
#
_cell.length_a   1.000
_cell.length_b   1.000
_cell.length_c   1.000
_cell.angle_alpha   90.00
_cell.angle_beta   90.00
_cell.angle_gamma   90.00
#
_symmetry.space_group_name_H-M   'P 1'
#
loop_
_entity.id
_entity.type
_entity.pdbx_description
1 polymer ?
#
loop_
_entity_poly.entity_id
_entity_poly.type
_entity_poly.pdbx_seq_one_letter_code
_entity_poly.pdbx_strand_id
1 'polypeptide(L)'
;MSSFTLRHFDSQKGRLSLVTPSFDHDDFPSVGQQFIDLISATVLEKQQDADLHSWLIDFEGCQLMLRAEHYSESMWLEALSAGQSEEELQYLAGLVAKGI
;
A
#
# COMPACT_ATOMS: atom_id res chain seq x y z
N MET A 1 -15.83 -8.96 -5.11
CA MET A 1 -14.60 -8.57 -5.82
C MET A 1 -14.02 -7.43 -5.04
N SER A 2 -12.96 -7.67 -4.27
CA SER A 2 -12.19 -6.58 -3.66
C SER A 2 -11.49 -5.85 -4.80
N SER A 3 -11.75 -4.56 -4.98
CA SER A 3 -11.08 -3.77 -6.01
C SER A 3 -10.25 -2.69 -5.36
N PHE A 4 -8.97 -2.64 -5.73
CA PHE A 4 -8.04 -1.60 -5.33
C PHE A 4 -7.84 -0.64 -6.49
N THR A 5 -8.05 0.65 -6.25
CA THR A 5 -7.85 1.67 -7.28
C THR A 5 -7.01 2.84 -6.78
N LEU A 6 -6.45 3.61 -7.70
CA LEU A 6 -5.69 4.82 -7.37
C LEU A 6 -6.61 5.88 -6.77
N ARG A 7 -6.33 6.32 -5.54
CA ARG A 7 -6.92 7.53 -4.96
C ARG A 7 -6.10 8.76 -5.32
N HIS A 8 -4.79 8.70 -5.06
CA HIS A 8 -3.88 9.83 -5.28
C HIS A 8 -2.43 9.35 -5.34
N PHE A 9 -1.62 9.96 -6.20
CA PHE A 9 -0.18 9.73 -6.27
C PHE A 9 0.56 11.06 -6.10
N ASP A 10 1.45 11.12 -5.10
CA ASP A 10 2.32 12.25 -4.79
C ASP A 10 3.77 11.80 -4.97
N SER A 11 4.34 12.07 -6.15
CA SER A 11 5.71 11.67 -6.48
C SER A 11 6.76 12.41 -5.64
N GLN A 12 6.49 13.67 -5.25
CA GLN A 12 7.43 14.44 -4.43
C GLN A 12 7.60 13.86 -3.03
N LYS A 13 6.54 13.26 -2.49
CA LYS A 13 6.57 12.57 -1.18
C LYS A 13 6.78 11.07 -1.30
N GLY A 14 6.87 10.52 -2.51
CA GLY A 14 6.93 9.08 -2.74
C GLY A 14 5.75 8.35 -2.11
N ARG A 15 4.52 8.86 -2.28
CA ARG A 15 3.32 8.30 -1.64
C ARG A 15 2.21 7.99 -2.65
N LEU A 16 1.67 6.78 -2.57
CA LEU A 16 0.59 6.27 -3.39
C LEU A 16 -0.60 5.86 -2.50
N SER A 17 -1.65 6.68 -2.48
CA SER A 17 -2.88 6.42 -1.73
C SER A 17 -3.87 5.61 -2.56
N LEU A 18 -4.54 4.66 -1.91
CA LEU A 18 -5.44 3.70 -2.53
C LEU A 18 -6.89 3.98 -2.14
N VAL A 19 -7.80 3.63 -3.04
CA VAL A 19 -9.18 3.30 -2.70
C VAL A 19 -9.23 1.80 -2.47
N THR A 20 -9.69 1.39 -1.30
CA THR A 20 -9.80 0.00 -0.88
C THR A 20 -11.27 -0.37 -0.67
N PRO A 21 -11.60 -1.66 -0.57
CA PRO A 21 -12.81 -2.08 0.13
C PRO A 21 -12.83 -1.52 1.55
N SER A 22 -14.01 -1.36 2.13
CA SER A 22 -14.14 -1.04 3.56
C SER A 22 -13.49 -2.14 4.39
N PHE A 23 -12.71 -1.76 5.40
CA PHE A 23 -12.09 -2.67 6.33
C PHE A 23 -12.14 -2.08 7.74
N ASP A 24 -12.26 -2.94 8.75
CA ASP A 24 -12.00 -2.56 10.13
C ASP A 24 -10.59 -2.97 10.56
N HIS A 25 -10.25 -2.75 11.83
CA HIS A 25 -8.93 -3.03 12.36
C HIS A 25 -8.55 -4.52 12.28
N ASP A 26 -9.52 -5.41 12.44
CA ASP A 26 -9.34 -6.86 12.44
C ASP A 26 -9.33 -7.43 11.02
N ASP A 27 -10.01 -6.76 10.08
CA ASP A 27 -10.04 -7.12 8.66
C ASP A 27 -8.80 -6.66 7.89
N PHE A 28 -8.09 -5.63 8.37
CA PHE A 28 -6.94 -5.08 7.65
C PHE A 28 -5.90 -6.15 7.27
N PRO A 29 -5.46 -7.07 8.15
CA PRO A 29 -4.50 -8.09 7.75
C PRO A 29 -4.94 -8.94 6.56
N SER A 30 -6.25 -9.18 6.40
CA SER A 30 -6.79 -9.88 5.25
C SER A 30 -6.79 -9.01 3.99
N VAL A 31 -7.23 -7.75 4.10
CA VAL A 31 -7.30 -6.79 2.98
C VAL A 31 -5.90 -6.40 2.50
N GLY A 32 -4.99 -6.14 3.42
CA GLY A 32 -3.58 -5.86 3.14
C GLY A 32 -2.93 -7.04 2.42
N GLN A 33 -3.14 -8.27 2.89
CA GLN A 33 -2.57 -9.45 2.22
C GLN A 33 -3.13 -9.62 0.79
N GLN A 34 -4.44 -9.40 0.59
CA GLN A 34 -5.03 -9.42 -0.76
C GLN A 34 -4.33 -8.42 -1.70
N PHE A 35 -4.08 -7.21 -1.22
CA PHE A 35 -3.36 -6.20 -2.01
C PHE A 35 -1.93 -6.63 -2.36
N ILE A 36 -1.19 -7.17 -1.37
CA ILE A 36 0.17 -7.67 -1.57
C ILE A 36 0.23 -8.77 -2.62
N ASP A 37 -0.70 -9.72 -2.55
CA ASP A 37 -0.78 -10.82 -3.52
C ASP A 37 -1.09 -10.30 -4.93
N LEU A 38 -1.98 -9.30 -5.07
CA LEU A 38 -2.35 -8.71 -6.36
C LEU A 38 -1.18 -7.97 -7.03
N ILE A 39 -0.33 -7.28 -6.26
CA ILE A 39 0.86 -6.61 -6.79
C ILE A 39 2.07 -7.54 -6.86
N SER A 40 1.93 -8.82 -6.49
CA SER A 40 3.03 -9.80 -6.46
C SER A 40 4.21 -9.37 -5.57
N ALA A 41 3.94 -8.67 -4.47
CA ALA A 41 4.94 -8.30 -3.48
C ALA A 41 5.05 -9.35 -2.36
N THR A 42 6.09 -9.25 -1.54
CA THR A 42 6.27 -10.08 -0.34
C THR A 42 6.33 -9.22 0.91
N VAL A 43 5.69 -9.65 2.00
CA VAL A 43 5.82 -8.95 3.28
C VAL A 43 7.12 -9.37 3.97
N LEU A 44 7.96 -8.39 4.31
CA LEU A 44 9.20 -8.58 5.05
C LEU A 44 8.97 -8.45 6.56
N GLU A 45 8.25 -7.41 6.97
CA GLU A 45 7.97 -7.12 8.39
C GLU A 45 6.56 -6.57 8.56
N LYS A 46 5.93 -6.86 9.72
CA LYS A 46 4.62 -6.33 10.10
C LYS A 46 4.73 -5.68 11.47
N GLN A 47 4.32 -4.43 11.56
CA GLN A 47 4.11 -3.70 12.80
C GLN A 47 2.65 -3.27 12.89
N GLN A 48 2.11 -3.35 14.10
CA GLN A 48 0.76 -2.90 14.43
C GLN A 48 0.85 -2.02 15.68
N ASP A 49 0.52 -0.75 15.49
CA ASP A 49 0.35 0.22 16.56
C ASP A 49 -1.15 0.34 16.91
N ALA A 50 -1.53 1.27 17.80
CA ALA A 50 -2.90 1.35 18.32
C ALA A 50 -3.99 1.58 17.25
N ASP A 51 -3.64 2.27 16.16
CA ASP A 51 -4.55 2.71 15.10
C ASP A 51 -3.97 2.58 13.68
N LEU A 52 -2.68 2.24 13.59
CA LEU A 52 -1.93 2.17 12.35
C LEU A 52 -1.30 0.78 12.17
N HIS A 53 -1.54 0.17 11.03
CA HIS A 53 -0.76 -0.96 10.56
C HIS A 53 0.34 -0.48 9.61
N SER A 54 1.57 -0.95 9.82
CA SER A 54 2.74 -0.61 9.00
C SER A 54 3.47 -1.89 8.60
N TRP A 55 3.47 -2.20 7.31
CA TRP A 55 4.10 -3.39 6.76
C TRP A 55 5.24 -2.99 5.82
N LEU A 56 6.44 -3.49 6.10
CA LEU A 56 7.54 -3.42 5.15
C LEU A 56 7.35 -4.51 4.11
N ILE A 57 7.36 -4.14 2.84
CA ILE A 57 7.16 -5.06 1.72
C ILE A 57 8.31 -4.96 0.72
N ASP A 58 8.56 -6.06 0.02
CA ASP A 58 9.45 -6.13 -1.12
C ASP A 58 8.62 -6.31 -2.40
N PHE A 59 8.70 -5.33 -3.29
CA PHE A 59 8.14 -5.39 -4.63
C PHE A 59 9.30 -5.49 -5.62
N GLU A 60 9.56 -6.70 -6.12
CA GLU A 60 10.62 -6.97 -7.11
C GLU A 60 12.03 -6.46 -6.69
N GLY A 61 12.38 -6.55 -5.40
CA GLY A 61 13.64 -6.03 -4.85
C GLY A 61 13.60 -4.56 -4.43
N CYS A 62 12.47 -3.88 -4.62
CA CYS A 62 12.23 -2.54 -4.13
C CYS A 62 11.42 -2.57 -2.83
N GLN A 63 12.01 -2.05 -1.75
CA GLN A 63 11.33 -1.99 -0.46
C GLN A 63 10.40 -0.77 -0.35
N LEU A 64 9.16 -1.03 0.05
CA LEU A 64 8.13 -0.01 0.27
C LEU A 64 7.46 -0.26 1.62
N MET A 65 6.83 0.78 2.16
CA MET A 65 6.00 0.64 3.36
C MET A 65 4.53 0.71 2.96
N LEU A 66 3.77 -0.34 3.25
CA LEU A 66 2.31 -0.35 3.19
C LEU A 66 1.78 0.10 4.54
N ARG A 67 0.97 1.16 4.54
CA ARG A 67 0.32 1.67 5.74
C ARG A 67 -1.19 1.65 5.62
N ALA A 68 -1.85 1.36 6.73
CA ALA A 68 -3.29 1.49 6.83
C ALA A 68 -3.72 2.06 8.17
N GLU A 69 -4.54 3.10 8.11
CA GLU A 69 -5.13 3.77 9.26
C GLU A 69 -6.59 3.34 9.39
N HIS A 70 -6.97 2.86 10.57
CA HIS A 70 -8.30 2.30 10.82
C HIS A 70 -9.41 3.36 10.76
N TYR A 71 -9.26 4.50 11.43
CA TYR A 71 -10.34 5.49 11.57
C TYR A 71 -10.73 6.18 10.26
N SER A 72 -9.78 6.30 9.34
CA SER A 72 -9.96 6.95 8.05
C SER A 72 -10.17 5.94 6.91
N GLU A 73 -10.18 4.63 7.22
CA GLU A 73 -10.18 3.52 6.25
C GLU A 73 -9.22 3.77 5.08
N SER A 74 -8.04 4.32 5.40
CA SER A 74 -7.09 4.79 4.40
C SER A 74 -5.91 3.85 4.32
N MET A 75 -5.58 3.43 3.10
CA MET A 75 -4.41 2.61 2.81
C MET A 75 -3.51 3.31 1.79
N TRP A 76 -2.19 3.27 2.01
CA TRP A 76 -1.22 3.85 1.09
C TRP A 76 0.10 3.11 1.10
N LEU A 77 0.82 3.21 -0.01
CA LEU A 77 2.23 2.86 -0.12
C LEU A 77 3.09 4.12 0.02
N GLU A 78 4.23 3.98 0.65
CA GLU A 78 5.25 5.03 0.71
C GLU A 78 6.66 4.46 0.47
N ALA A 79 7.50 5.25 -0.22
CA ALA A 79 8.92 4.97 -0.33
C ALA A 79 9.59 5.14 1.04
N LEU A 80 10.63 4.34 1.29
CA LEU A 80 11.43 4.45 2.52
C LEU A 80 12.21 5.76 2.60
N SER A 81 12.45 6.42 1.47
CA SER A 81 13.13 7.71 1.39
C SER A 81 12.67 8.48 0.15
N ALA A 82 12.59 9.80 0.28
CA ALA A 82 12.23 10.67 -0.84
C ALA A 82 13.26 10.54 -1.99
N GLY A 83 12.77 10.39 -3.22
CA GLY A 83 13.60 10.19 -4.41
C GLY A 83 14.14 8.76 -4.59
N GLN A 84 13.79 7.83 -3.70
CA GLN A 84 13.97 6.39 -3.94
C GLN A 84 12.64 5.76 -4.36
N SER A 85 12.72 4.68 -5.14
CA SER A 85 11.57 3.87 -5.50
C SER A 85 10.47 4.61 -6.29
N GLU A 86 10.82 5.73 -6.93
CA GLU A 86 9.86 6.57 -7.66
C GLU A 86 9.33 5.86 -8.89
N GLU A 87 10.19 5.15 -9.62
CA GLU A 87 9.80 4.38 -10.82
C GLU A 87 8.83 3.26 -10.45
N GLU A 88 9.11 2.52 -9.38
CA GLU A 88 8.28 1.42 -8.88
C GLU A 88 6.95 1.92 -8.34
N LEU A 89 6.95 3.02 -7.57
CA LEU A 89 5.71 3.64 -7.12
C LEU A 89 4.88 4.20 -8.28
N GLN A 90 5.52 4.79 -9.28
CA GLN A 90 4.83 5.28 -10.48
C GLN A 90 4.25 4.12 -11.31
N TYR A 91 4.99 3.02 -11.41
CA TYR A 91 4.50 1.78 -12.03
C TYR A 91 3.27 1.24 -11.28
N LEU A 92 3.36 1.08 -9.96
CA LEU A 92 2.26 0.63 -9.12
C LEU A 92 1.05 1.57 -9.21
N ALA A 93 1.27 2.89 -9.25
CA ALA A 93 0.21 3.87 -9.47
C ALA A 93 -0.52 3.64 -10.80
N GLY A 94 0.22 3.35 -11.88
CA GLY A 94 -0.35 3.00 -13.18
C GLY A 94 -1.07 1.65 -13.20
N LEU A 95 -0.60 0.68 -12.41
CA LEU A 95 -1.25 -0.62 -12.24
C LEU A 95 -2.59 -0.45 -11.52
N VAL A 96 -2.60 0.18 -10.33
CA VAL A 96 -3.83 0.37 -9.54
C VAL A 96 -4.81 1.34 -10.20
N ALA A 97 -4.34 2.30 -11.02
CA ALA A 97 -5.23 3.17 -11.78
C ALA A 97 -6.12 2.43 -12.80
N LYS A 98 -5.70 1.23 -13.24
CA LYS A 98 -6.49 0.37 -14.13
C LYS A 98 -7.51 -0.50 -13.37
N GLY A 99 -7.41 -0.52 -12.03
CA GLY A 99 -8.18 -1.40 -11.15
C GLY A 99 -7.61 -2.81 -11.13
N ILE A 100 -7.27 -3.28 -9.92
CA ILE A 100 -6.84 -4.65 -9.64
C ILE A 100 -7.70 -5.28 -8.54
#